data_AF-A0A930F621-F1
#
_entry.id   AF-A0A930F621-F1
#
_cell.length_a   1.000
_cell.length_b   1.000
_cell.length_c   1.000
_cell.angle_alpha   90.00
_cell.angle_beta   90.00
_cell.angle_gamma   90.00
#
_symmetry.space_group_name_H-M   'P 1'
#
loop_
_entity.id
_entity.type
_entity.pdbx_description
1 polymer ?
#
loop_
_entity_poly.entity_id
_entity_poly.type
_entity_poly.pdbx_seq_one_letter_code
_entity_poly.pdbx_strand_id
1 'polypeptide(L)' 'MVKIGNVELKNQIIAAPLAGISNPVYREIMHDYGAGLVVSEMISDKALHYQNAKTQDMCRISEGEHPVALQLFGCDPVT' A
#
# COMPACT_ATOMS: atom_id res chain seq x y z
N MET A 1 -13.50 7.23 14.82
CA MET A 1 -12.28 6.53 14.41
C MET A 1 -12.64 5.53 13.33
N VAL A 2 -11.79 5.37 12.32
CA VAL A 2 -12.01 4.43 11.21
C VAL A 2 -11.42 3.08 11.60
N LYS A 3 -12.18 2.00 11.36
CA LYS A 3 -11.79 0.62 11.66
C LYS A 3 -12.02 -0.24 10.42
N ILE A 4 -11.00 -1.01 10.04
CA ILE A 4 -11.03 -1.94 8.90
C ILE A 4 -10.77 -3.33 9.46
N GLY A 5 -11.83 -4.13 9.66
CA GLY A 5 -11.72 -5.42 10.34
C GLY A 5 -11.14 -5.27 11.75
N ASN A 6 -9.94 -5.80 11.98
CA ASN A 6 -9.19 -5.70 13.23
C ASN A 6 -8.15 -4.56 13.25
N VAL A 7 -8.04 -3.77 12.18
CA VAL A 7 -7.10 -2.64 12.08
C VAL A 7 -7.81 -1.35 12.49
N GLU A 8 -7.26 -0.66 13.48
CA GLU A 8 -7.75 0.62 13.97
C GLU A 8 -6.81 1.75 13.51
N LEU A 9 -7.35 2.74 12.80
CA LEU A 9 -6.56 3.85 12.29
C LEU A 9 -6.49 4.99 13.32
N LYS A 10 -5.30 5.58 13.46
CA LYS A 10 -5.04 6.74 14.35
C LYS A 10 -5.95 7.93 14.03
N ASN A 11 -6.26 8.15 12.76
CA ASN A 11 -7.12 9.23 12.26
C ASN A 11 -7.68 8.91 10.86
N GLN A 12 -8.39 9.86 10.25
CA GLN A 12 -9.05 9.71 8.94
C GLN A 12 -8.22 10.24 7.77
N ILE A 13 -6.92 10.48 7.98
CA ILE A 13 -6.01 10.98 6.94
C ILE A 13 -5.35 9.77 6.27
N ILE A 14 -5.57 9.64 4.97
CA ILE A 14 -5.06 8.52 4.17
C ILE A 14 -4.14 9.08 3.09
N ALA A 15 -2.89 8.61 3.04
CA ALA A 15 -1.97 8.97 1.97
C ALA A 15 -2.38 8.22 0.68
N ALA A 16 -2.68 8.97 -0.38
CA ALA A 16 -3.17 8.41 -1.62
C ALA A 16 -2.10 7.56 -2.33
N PRO A 17 -2.52 6.54 -3.11
CA PRO A 17 -1.61 5.79 -3.96
C PRO A 17 -1.17 6.65 -5.14
N LEU A 18 0.14 6.77 -5.32
CA LEU A 18 0.75 7.58 -6.36
C LEU A 18 1.84 6.75 -7.05
N ALA A 19 1.60 6.35 -8.30
CA ALA A 19 2.55 5.57 -9.08
C ALA A 19 3.87 6.33 -9.27
N GLY A 20 4.99 5.65 -9.03
CA GLY A 20 6.35 6.19 -9.02
C GLY A 20 6.72 6.99 -7.77
N ILE A 21 5.79 7.16 -6.80
CA ILE A 21 6.01 8.01 -5.62
C ILE A 21 5.84 7.21 -4.32
N SER A 22 4.74 6.48 -4.18
CA SER A 22 4.30 5.82 -2.94
C SER A 22 5.05 4.53 -2.59
N ASN A 23 6.38 4.58 -2.66
CA ASN A 23 7.30 3.53 -2.24
C ASN A 23 7.44 3.46 -0.70
N PRO A 24 8.13 2.45 -0.12
CA PRO A 24 8.23 2.30 1.34
C PRO A 24 8.79 3.53 2.06
N VAL A 25 9.80 4.19 1.49
CA VAL A 25 10.42 5.38 2.11
C VAL A 25 9.43 6.54 2.17
N TYR A 26 8.68 6.80 1.10
CA TYR A 26 7.64 7.82 1.09
C TYR A 26 6.54 7.52 2.11
N ARG A 27 6.11 6.26 2.17
CA ARG A 27 5.02 5.84 3.05
C ARG A 27 5.40 5.90 4.52
N GLU A 28 6.62 5.49 4.87
CA GLU A 28 7.16 5.63 6.23
C GLU A 28 7.18 7.10 6.66
N ILE A 29 7.66 8.00 5.79
CA ILE A 29 7.59 9.45 6.04
C ILE A 29 6.14 9.89 6.24
N MET A 30 5.20 9.53 5.36
CA MET A 30 3.79 9.95 5.52
C MET A 30 3.18 9.44 6.84
N HIS A 31 3.52 8.22 7.24
CA HIS A 31 3.10 7.66 8.52
C HIS A 31 3.67 8.45 9.71
N ASP A 32 4.97 8.76 9.70
CA ASP A 32 5.63 9.57 10.72
C ASP A 32 5.03 10.98 10.85
N TYR A 33 4.64 11.58 9.73
CA TYR A 33 3.96 12.88 9.68
C TYR A 33 2.45 12.81 10.01
N GLY A 34 1.95 11.63 10.38
CA GLY A 34 0.63 11.47 10.97
C GLY A 34 -0.47 10.97 10.05
N ALA A 35 -0.15 10.42 8.88
CA ALA A 35 -1.13 9.65 8.10
C ALA A 35 -1.65 8.47 8.94
N GLY A 36 -2.97 8.31 9.00
CA GLY A 36 -3.60 7.19 9.69
C GLY A 36 -3.54 5.89 8.89
N LEU A 37 -3.38 5.97 7.57
CA LEU A 37 -3.15 4.84 6.66
C LEU A 37 -2.30 5.32 5.47
N VAL A 38 -1.35 4.51 5.04
CA VAL A 38 -0.58 4.75 3.81
C VAL A 38 -0.89 3.68 2.78
N VAL A 39 -0.87 4.05 1.49
CA VAL A 39 -1.22 3.13 0.40
C VAL A 39 -0.03 2.99 -0.55
N SER A 40 0.24 1.77 -1.01
CA SER A 40 1.28 1.51 -2.00
C SER A 40 0.98 2.14 -3.36
N GLU A 41 1.97 2.08 -4.25
CA GLU A 41 1.73 2.26 -5.67
C GLU A 41 0.71 1.24 -6.21
N MET A 42 0.23 1.46 -7.44
CA MET A 42 -0.64 0.52 -8.13
C MET A 42 0.13 -0.75 -8.51
N ILE A 43 -0.27 -1.89 -7.95
CA ILE A 43 0.33 -3.21 -8.15
C ILE A 43 -0.56 -4.01 -9.11
N SER A 44 0.02 -4.53 -10.20
CA SER A 44 -0.74 -5.33 -11.18
C SER A 44 -1.00 -6.73 -10.65
N ASP A 45 -2.26 -7.15 -10.66
CA ASP A 45 -2.71 -8.53 -10.39
C ASP A 45 -1.99 -9.56 -11.27
N LYS A 46 -1.95 -9.36 -12.59
CA LYS A 46 -1.30 -10.24 -13.56
C LYS A 46 0.19 -10.32 -13.32
N ALA A 47 0.84 -9.21 -13.01
CA ALA A 47 2.27 -9.21 -12.74
C ALA A 47 2.58 -9.96 -11.44
N LEU A 48 1.70 -9.92 -10.43
CA LEU A 48 1.79 -10.80 -9.26
C LEU A 48 1.57 -12.27 -9.63
N HIS A 49 0.52 -12.57 -10.40
CA HIS A 49 0.17 -13.91 -10.86
C HIS A 49 1.35 -14.58 -11.60
N TYR A 50 2.01 -13.83 -12.49
CA TYR A 50 3.19 -14.30 -13.23
C TYR A 50 4.52 -14.09 -12.48
N GLN A 51 4.49 -13.78 -11.18
CA GLN A 51 5.67 -13.65 -10.31
C GLN A 51 6.73 -12.68 -10.84
N ASN A 52 6.30 -11.56 -11.41
CA ASN A 52 7.21 -10.52 -11.88
C ASN A 52 8.04 -9.95 -10.71
N ALA A 53 9.38 -10.05 -10.81
CA ALA A 53 10.28 -9.63 -9.74
C ALA A 53 10.10 -8.15 -9.33
N LYS A 54 9.86 -7.24 -10.28
CA LYS A 54 9.64 -5.83 -9.97
C LYS A 54 8.34 -5.63 -9.18
N THR A 55 7.28 -6.33 -9.54
CA THR A 55 5.98 -6.25 -8.84
C THR A 55 6.06 -6.86 -7.45
N GLN A 56 6.81 -7.95 -7.27
CA GLN A 56 7.11 -8.51 -5.95
C GLN A 56 7.86 -7.49 -5.07
N ASP A 57 8.83 -6.78 -5.65
CA ASP A 57 9.55 -5.72 -4.94
C ASP A 57 8.66 -4.53 -4.55
N MET A 58 7.65 -4.21 -5.36
CA MET A 58 6.66 -3.18 -5.02
C MET A 58 5.77 -3.57 -3.82
N CYS A 59 5.66 -4.86 -3.50
CA CYS A 59 4.90 -5.37 -2.35
C CYS A 59 5.70 -5.32 -1.04
N ARG A 60 6.96 -4.89 -1.08
CA ARG A 60 7.79 -4.76 0.13
C ARG A 60 7.19 -3.74 1.08
N ILE A 61 7.17 -4.14 2.35
CA ILE A 61 6.67 -3.33 3.45
C ILE A 61 7.77 -3.10 4.47
N SER A 62 7.92 -1.86 4.95
CA SER A 62 8.80 -1.50 6.07
C SER A 62 8.05 -1.68 7.40
N GLU A 63 8.75 -1.98 8.50
CA GLU A 63 8.11 -2.06 9.82
C GLU A 63 7.54 -0.70 10.27
N GLY A 64 8.15 0.42 9.82
CA GLY A 64 7.79 1.77 10.22
C GLY A 64 6.55 2.37 9.55
N GLU A 65 6.01 1.73 8.51
CA GLU A 65 4.88 2.27 7.72
C GLU A 65 3.53 1.62 8.01
N HIS A 66 3.46 0.74 9.02
CA HIS A 66 2.19 0.16 9.43
C HIS A 66 1.31 1.17 10.17
N PRO A 67 0.00 1.27 9.84
CA PRO A 67 -0.74 0.44 8.89
C PRO A 67 -0.61 0.88 7.43
N VAL A 68 -0.42 -0.11 6.54
CA VAL A 68 -0.28 0.06 5.08
C VAL A 68 -1.31 -0.78 4.32
N ALA A 69 -1.81 -0.26 3.21
CA ALA A 69 -2.65 -0.97 2.24
C ALA A 69 -1.90 -1.15 0.92
N LEU A 70 -1.99 -2.35 0.32
CA LEU A 70 -1.49 -2.60 -1.02
C LEU A 70 -2.61 -2.42 -2.04
N GLN A 71 -2.45 -1.50 -2.99
CA GLN A 71 -3.46 -1.27 -4.03
C GLN A 71 -3.22 -2.20 -5.22
N LEU A 72 -4.16 -3.12 -5.46
CA LEU A 72 -4.19 -3.94 -6.66
C LEU A 72 -4.99 -3.26 -7.78
N PHE A 73 -4.57 -3.46 -9.02
CA PHE A 73 -5.37 -3.17 -10.21
C PHE A 73 -5.37 -4.37 -11.16
N GLY A 74 -6.50 -4.58 -11.83
CA GLY A 74 -6.79 -5.81 -12.56
C GLY A 74 -8.12 -5.73 -13.31
N CYS A 75 -8.35 -6.71 -14.19
CA CYS A 75 -9.61 -6.83 -14.93
C CYS A 75 -10.15 -8.26 -15.03
N ASP A 76 -9.38 -9.26 -14.60
CA ASP A 76 -9.80 -10.66 -14.59
C ASP A 76 -9.94 -11.11 -13.13
N PRO A 77 -11.15 -11.49 -12.68
CA PRO A 77 -11.37 -11.93 -11.30
C PRO A 77 -10.59 -13.19 -10.87
N VAL A 78 -10.02 -13.93 -11.82
CA VAL A 78 -9.34 -15.22 -11.56
C VAL A 78 -7.82 -15.06 -11.45
N THR A 79 -7.25 -13.93 -11.90
CA THR A 79 -5.81 -13.64 -11.81
C THR A 79 -5.46 -12.83 -10.58
#